data_AF-A0A133Y5R9-F1
#
_entry.id   AF-A0A133Y5R9-F1
#
_cell.length_a   1.000
_cell.length_b   1.000
_cell.length_c   1.000
_cell.angle_alpha   90.00
_cell.angle_beta   90.00
_cell.angle_gamma   90.00
#
_symmetry.space_group_name_H-M   'P 1'
#
loop_
_entity.id
_entity.type
_entity.pdbx_description
1 polymer ?
#
loop_
_entity_poly.entity_id
_entity_poly.type
_entity_poly.pdbx_seq_one_letter_code
_entity_poly.pdbx_strand_id
1 'polypeptide(L)'
;MAMDAYAKQVHNFLKLMNDSVLLVSEQNKANMDILITMLGALDKEIICDCYGLFGTPQKPLADIAKKHRVKPEVINEIIAKDLRKIAITPEWQMIQQEFSDTVKQKIGVV
;
A
#
# COMPACT_ATOMS: atom_id res chain seq x y z
N MET A 1 15.91 -0.70 6.77
CA MET A 1 15.08 -0.69 8.00
C MET A 1 13.88 -1.61 7.81
N ALA A 2 13.48 -2.37 8.83
CA ALA A 2 12.28 -3.21 8.79
C ALA A 2 11.01 -2.35 8.86
N MET A 3 9.96 -2.76 8.15
CA MET A 3 8.66 -2.08 8.15
C MET A 3 8.05 -2.10 9.56
N ASP A 4 7.72 -0.92 10.10
CA ASP A 4 7.10 -0.81 11.42
C ASP A 4 5.62 -1.23 11.42
N ALA A 5 5.02 -1.38 12.60
CA ALA A 5 3.67 -1.91 12.75
C ALA A 5 2.61 -1.09 11.99
N TYR A 6 2.76 0.24 11.92
CA TYR A 6 1.83 1.11 11.20
C TYR A 6 1.93 0.88 9.69
N ALA A 7 3.15 0.91 9.16
CA ALA A 7 3.38 0.62 7.74
C ALA A 7 2.94 -0.81 7.36
N LYS A 8 3.04 -1.77 8.28
CA LYS A 8 2.61 -3.16 8.07
C LYS A 8 1.11 -3.31 7.88
N GLN A 9 0.29 -2.51 8.56
CA GLN A 9 -1.18 -2.54 8.38
C GLN A 9 -1.56 -2.11 6.96
N VAL A 10 -0.96 -1.02 6.46
CA VAL A 10 -1.19 -0.54 5.09
C VAL A 10 -0.65 -1.56 4.08
N HIS A 11 0.55 -2.12 4.31
CA HIS A 11 1.12 -3.18 3.48
C HIS A 11 0.18 -4.37 3.29
N ASN A 12 -0.39 -4.86 4.39
CA ASN A 12 -1.32 -5.99 4.36
C ASN A 12 -2.61 -5.64 3.62
N PHE A 13 -3.09 -4.42 3.77
CA PHE A 13 -4.27 -3.94 3.06
C PHE A 13 -4.04 -3.83 1.55
N LEU A 14 -2.89 -3.30 1.12
CA LEU A 14 -2.54 -3.22 -0.30
C LEU A 14 -2.39 -4.62 -0.94
N LYS A 15 -1.83 -5.58 -0.21
CA LYS A 15 -1.82 -6.99 -0.65
C LYS A 15 -3.25 -7.54 -0.80
N LEU A 16 -4.11 -7.28 0.18
CA LEU A 16 -5.50 -7.72 0.17
C LEU A 16 -6.28 -7.13 -1.03
N MET A 17 -6.02 -5.88 -1.41
CA MET A 17 -6.61 -5.24 -2.59
C MET A 17 -6.29 -5.99 -3.88
N ASN A 18 -5.08 -6.51 -4.02
CA ASN A 18 -4.66 -7.32 -5.17
C ASN A 18 -5.19 -8.77 -5.09
N ASP A 19 -5.06 -9.40 -3.92
CA ASP A 19 -5.32 -10.83 -3.76
C ASP A 19 -6.81 -11.17 -3.61
N SER A 20 -7.67 -10.21 -3.26
CA SER A 20 -9.07 -10.48 -2.92
C SER A 20 -10.01 -9.32 -3.23
N VAL A 21 -10.34 -9.18 -4.51
CA VAL A 21 -11.25 -8.15 -5.05
C VAL A 21 -12.60 -8.09 -4.33
N LEU A 22 -13.10 -9.22 -3.81
CA LEU A 22 -14.40 -9.31 -3.10
C LEU A 22 -14.36 -8.83 -1.65
N LEU A 23 -13.18 -8.81 -1.01
CA LEU A 23 -13.04 -8.42 0.39
C LEU A 23 -12.85 -6.92 0.56
N VAL A 24 -12.48 -6.20 -0.50
CA VAL A 24 -12.27 -4.76 -0.47
C VAL A 24 -13.29 -4.08 -1.39
N SER A 25 -14.15 -3.24 -0.80
CA SER A 25 -15.14 -2.46 -1.56
C SER A 25 -14.47 -1.50 -2.54
N GLU A 26 -15.16 -1.16 -3.62
CA GLU A 26 -14.69 -0.15 -4.58
C GLU A 26 -14.45 1.21 -3.91
N GLN A 27 -15.26 1.58 -2.93
CA GLN A 27 -15.06 2.79 -2.13
C GLN A 27 -13.72 2.76 -1.37
N ASN A 28 -13.38 1.65 -0.74
CA ASN A 28 -12.11 1.52 0.00
C ASN A 28 -10.91 1.56 -0.96
N LYS A 29 -11.05 1.00 -2.17
CA LYS A 29 -10.00 1.09 -3.21
C LYS A 29 -9.83 2.53 -3.70
N ALA A 30 -10.93 3.25 -3.95
CA ALA A 30 -10.89 4.65 -4.38
C ALA A 30 -10.29 5.56 -3.29
N ASN A 31 -10.68 5.36 -2.04
CA ASN A 31 -10.11 6.09 -0.90
C ASN A 31 -8.60 5.83 -0.79
N MET A 32 -8.16 4.58 -0.96
CA MET A 32 -6.74 4.24 -0.96
C MET A 32 -5.98 4.85 -2.16
N ASP A 33 -6.58 4.88 -3.35
CA ASP A 33 -5.98 5.54 -4.52
C ASP A 33 -5.71 7.03 -4.28
N ILE A 34 -6.62 7.72 -3.57
CA ILE A 34 -6.44 9.12 -3.17
C ILE A 34 -5.23 9.26 -2.25
N LEU A 35 -5.13 8.43 -1.20
CA LEU A 35 -4.01 8.49 -0.24
C LEU A 35 -2.66 8.22 -0.92
N ILE A 36 -2.61 7.25 -1.81
CA ILE A 36 -1.39 6.96 -2.58
C ILE A 36 -1.07 8.13 -3.52
N THR A 37 -2.07 8.74 -4.15
CA THR A 37 -1.87 9.90 -5.03
C THR A 37 -1.28 11.10 -4.29
N MET A 38 -1.65 11.31 -3.02
CA MET A 38 -1.11 12.38 -2.18
C MET A 38 0.38 12.25 -1.86
N LEU A 39 0.97 11.06 -2.01
CA LEU A 39 2.42 10.86 -1.85
C LEU A 39 3.21 11.49 -3.01
N GLY A 40 2.58 11.64 -4.17
CA GLY A 40 3.20 12.11 -5.40
C GLY A 40 3.25 11.03 -6.49
N ALA A 41 3.39 11.46 -7.73
CA ALA A 41 3.28 10.59 -8.89
C ALA A 41 4.32 9.46 -8.93
N LEU A 42 5.56 9.75 -8.51
CA LEU A 42 6.65 8.76 -8.49
C LEU A 42 6.40 7.68 -7.42
N ASP A 43 6.05 8.08 -6.21
CA ASP A 43 5.80 7.15 -5.11
C ASP A 43 4.55 6.29 -5.39
N LYS A 44 3.50 6.90 -5.97
CA LYS A 44 2.33 6.17 -6.47
C LYS A 44 2.72 5.10 -7.48
N GLU A 45 3.55 5.46 -8.46
CA GLU A 45 4.01 4.51 -9.48
C GLU A 45 4.75 3.32 -8.85
N ILE A 46 5.69 3.59 -7.93
CA ILE A 46 6.46 2.56 -7.24
C ILE A 46 5.55 1.63 -6.40
N ILE A 47 4.57 2.20 -5.69
CA ILE A 47 3.59 1.42 -4.92
C ILE A 47 2.73 0.57 -5.86
N CYS A 48 2.20 1.13 -6.94
CA CYS A 48 1.36 0.37 -7.88
C CYS A 48 2.13 -0.79 -8.52
N ASP A 49 3.37 -0.55 -8.93
CA ASP A 49 4.26 -1.58 -9.47
C ASP A 49 4.59 -2.65 -8.40
N CYS A 50 4.82 -2.26 -7.14
CA CYS A 50 5.14 -3.21 -6.05
C CYS A 50 3.97 -4.12 -5.67
N TYR A 51 2.74 -3.60 -5.69
CA TYR A 51 1.55 -4.30 -5.16
C TYR A 51 0.58 -4.77 -6.23
N GLY A 52 0.78 -4.42 -7.50
CA GLY A 52 -0.13 -4.82 -8.58
C GLY A 52 -1.48 -4.11 -8.52
N LEU A 53 -1.48 -2.79 -8.29
CA LEU A 53 -2.71 -2.04 -8.02
C LEU A 53 -3.23 -1.27 -9.25
N PHE A 54 -4.54 -1.01 -9.25
CA PHE A 54 -5.21 -0.12 -10.20
C PHE A 54 -4.93 -0.44 -11.68
N GLY A 55 -4.93 -1.73 -12.03
CA GLY A 55 -4.67 -2.19 -13.39
C GLY A 55 -3.18 -2.29 -13.75
N THR A 56 -2.28 -2.00 -12.81
CA THR A 56 -0.84 -2.20 -12.96
C THR A 56 -0.48 -3.63 -12.57
N PRO A 57 0.22 -4.42 -13.40
CA PRO A 57 0.69 -5.74 -12.99
C PRO A 57 1.79 -5.62 -11.93
N GLN A 58 1.77 -6.51 -10.95
CA GLN A 58 2.83 -6.57 -9.93
C GLN A 58 4.18 -6.89 -10.59
N LYS A 59 5.22 -6.14 -10.22
CA LYS A 59 6.58 -6.30 -10.72
C LYS A 59 7.53 -6.78 -9.63
N PRO A 60 8.57 -7.57 -9.97
CA PRO A 60 9.64 -7.88 -9.05
C PRO A 60 10.36 -6.61 -8.57
N LEU A 61 10.72 -6.56 -7.28
CA LEU A 61 11.42 -5.43 -6.67
C LEU A 61 12.72 -5.07 -7.43
N ALA A 62 13.42 -6.05 -7.99
CA ALA A 62 14.62 -5.87 -8.78
C ALA A 62 14.37 -5.10 -10.10
N ASP A 63 13.23 -5.34 -10.75
CA ASP A 63 12.87 -4.65 -11.99
C ASP A 63 12.46 -3.20 -11.72
N ILE A 64 11.76 -2.97 -10.62
CA ILE A 64 11.42 -1.63 -10.15
C ILE A 64 12.71 -0.87 -9.82
N ALA A 65 13.60 -1.47 -9.04
CA ALA A 65 14.89 -0.86 -8.70
C ALA A 65 15.73 -0.52 -9.95
N LYS A 66 15.75 -1.43 -10.94
CA LYS A 66 16.42 -1.20 -12.23
C LYS A 66 15.81 -0.02 -13.00
N LYS A 67 14.47 0.08 -13.04
CA LYS A 67 13.75 1.19 -13.68
C LYS A 67 14.14 2.54 -13.08
N HIS A 68 14.26 2.61 -11.76
CA HIS A 68 14.64 3.83 -11.03
C HIS A 68 16.15 4.02 -10.84
N ARG A 69 16.98 3.11 -11.37
CA ARG A 69 18.46 3.12 -11.25
C ARG A 69 18.95 3.17 -9.80
N VAL A 70 18.25 2.46 -8.92
CA VAL A 70 18.61 2.34 -7.50
C VAL A 70 18.81 0.88 -7.13
N LYS A 71 19.30 0.63 -5.91
CA LYS A 71 19.35 -0.73 -5.37
C LYS A 71 17.96 -1.16 -4.90
N PRO A 72 17.64 -2.47 -4.92
CA PRO A 72 16.39 -3.00 -4.37
C PRO A 72 16.11 -2.56 -2.94
N GLU A 73 17.15 -2.43 -2.12
CA GLU A 73 17.07 -1.95 -0.73
C GLU A 73 16.45 -0.55 -0.65
N VAL A 74 16.79 0.34 -1.59
CA VAL A 74 16.26 1.71 -1.64
C VAL A 74 14.76 1.69 -1.93
N ILE A 75 14.29 0.81 -2.82
CA ILE A 75 12.85 0.67 -3.10
C ILE A 75 12.11 0.20 -1.84
N ASN A 76 12.66 -0.76 -1.10
CA ASN A 76 12.07 -1.19 0.18
C ASN A 76 12.00 -0.04 1.19
N GLU A 77 13.01 0.82 1.26
CA GLU A 77 13.02 1.98 2.15
C GLU A 77 11.99 3.04 1.75
N ILE A 78 11.84 3.30 0.44
CA ILE A 78 10.80 4.19 -0.10
C ILE A 78 9.41 3.66 0.29
N ILE A 79 9.14 2.38 -0.03
CA ILE A 79 7.86 1.74 0.31
C ILE A 79 7.59 1.81 1.82
N ALA A 80 8.55 1.43 2.67
CA ALA A 80 8.35 1.45 4.12
C ALA A 80 8.04 2.86 4.64
N LYS A 81 8.73 3.88 4.13
CA LYS A 81 8.51 5.28 4.48
C LYS A 81 7.13 5.77 4.03
N ASP A 82 6.73 5.45 2.81
CA ASP A 82 5.48 5.93 2.24
C ASP A 82 4.25 5.26 2.85
N LEU A 83 4.33 3.95 3.10
CA LEU A 83 3.28 3.25 3.84
C LEU A 83 3.12 3.80 5.25
N ARG A 84 4.23 4.17 5.91
CA ARG A 84 4.15 4.85 7.20
C ARG A 84 3.47 6.21 7.10
N LYS A 85 3.76 7.01 6.06
CA LYS A 85 3.08 8.29 5.85
C LYS A 85 1.57 8.10 5.71
N ILE A 86 1.13 7.11 4.93
CA ILE A 86 -0.29 6.76 4.80
C ILE A 86 -0.86 6.34 6.15
N ALA A 87 -0.17 5.47 6.88
CA ALA A 87 -0.67 4.90 8.11
C ALA A 87 -0.92 5.91 9.24
N ILE A 88 -0.26 7.07 9.21
CA ILE A 88 -0.42 8.12 10.21
C ILE A 88 -1.42 9.21 9.81
N THR A 89 -2.05 9.12 8.63
CA THR A 89 -3.04 10.13 8.22
C THR A 89 -4.41 9.86 8.87
N PRO A 90 -5.19 10.91 9.16
CA PRO A 90 -6.53 10.74 9.70
C PRO A 90 -7.46 10.02 8.71
N GLU A 91 -7.28 10.21 7.40
CA GLU A 91 -8.08 9.57 6.37
C GLU A 91 -7.92 8.05 6.41
N TRP A 92 -6.70 7.54 6.64
CA TRP A 92 -6.48 6.10 6.81
C TRP A 92 -7.25 5.56 8.01
N GLN A 93 -7.26 6.28 9.14
CA GLN A 93 -8.00 5.89 10.33
C GLN A 93 -9.52 5.85 10.07
N MET A 94 -10.04 6.78 9.27
CA MET A 94 -11.44 6.81 8.86
C MET A 94 -11.80 5.59 8.00
N ILE A 95 -10.99 5.28 6.99
CA ILE A 95 -11.17 4.11 6.12
C ILE A 95 -11.17 2.81 6.95
N GLN A 96 -10.31 2.72 7.97
CA GLN A 96 -10.25 1.56 8.87
C GLN A 96 -11.56 1.34 9.66
N GLN A 97 -12.31 2.39 9.98
CA GLN A 97 -13.61 2.25 10.67
C GLN A 97 -14.65 1.56 9.79
N GLU A 98 -14.55 1.77 8.47
CA GLU A 98 -15.46 1.20 7.47
C GLU A 98 -15.12 -0.25 7.10
N PHE A 99 -13.98 -0.78 7.58
CA PHE A 99 -13.60 -2.17 7.34
C PHE A 99 -14.49 -3.16 8.09
N SER A 100 -14.85 -4.24 7.41
CA SER A 100 -15.44 -5.40 8.05
C SER A 100 -14.45 -6.08 8.99
N ASP A 101 -14.96 -6.85 9.96
CA ASP A 101 -14.13 -7.57 10.92
C ASP A 101 -13.12 -8.50 10.24
N THR A 102 -13.51 -9.12 9.13
CA THR A 102 -12.62 -9.98 8.32
C THR A 102 -11.44 -9.21 7.75
N VAL A 103 -11.66 -7.97 7.26
CA VAL A 103 -10.57 -7.12 6.75
C VAL A 103 -9.67 -6.69 7.91
N LYS A 104 -10.25 -6.22 9.03
CA LYS A 104 -9.50 -5.80 10.23
C LYS A 104 -8.57 -6.90 10.75
N GLN A 105 -9.05 -8.14 10.85
CA GLN A 105 -8.23 -9.29 11.24
C GLN A 105 -7.09 -9.57 10.25
N LYS A 106 -7.35 -9.49 8.93
CA LYS A 106 -6.33 -9.75 7.90
C LYS A 106 -5.22 -8.70 7.87
N ILE A 107 -5.53 -7.46 8.24
CA ILE A 107 -4.53 -6.37 8.24
C ILE A 107 -3.83 -6.18 9.59
N GLY A 108 -4.31 -6.83 10.65
CA GLY A 108 -3.71 -6.77 11.99
C GLY A 108 -4.15 -5.56 12.81
N VAL A 109 -5.40 -5.13 12.62
CA VAL A 109 -6.08 -4.14 13.47
C VAL A 109 -7.03 -4.93 14.36
N VAL A 110 -6.59 -5.27 15.58
CA VAL A 110 -7.38 -5.96 16.60
C VAL A 110 -7.27 -5.18 17.90
#